data_AF-A0A378ID03-F1
#
_entry.id   AF-A0A378ID03-F1
#
_cell.length_a   1.000
_cell.length_b   1.000
_cell.length_c   1.000
_cell.angle_alpha   90.00
_cell.angle_beta   90.00
_cell.angle_gamma   90.00
#
_symmetry.space_group_name_H-M   'P 1'
#
loop_
_entity.id
_entity.type
_entity.pdbx_description
1 polymer ?
#
loop_
_entity_poly.entity_id
_entity_poly.type
_entity_poly.pdbx_seq_one_letter_code
_entity_poly.pdbx_strand_id
1 'polypeptide(L)'
;MSSELTIKNRGALSNPQGRFEKISHESFDDGWERELEALPPLETFLYPESARTIISRNQSPDIGFEQSINPYRGCEHGCIYCYARPSHAYVDLSPGLDFETRIFYKVGAAELLRKEINKAGYQCKPIVIGAGKNTFFIINIVSISFKLYH
;
A
#
# COMPACT_ATOMS: atom_id res chain seq x y z
N MET A 1 -33.25 1.81 8.35
CA MET A 1 -32.63 0.95 7.33
C MET A 1 -31.31 1.60 6.96
N SER A 2 -30.24 1.16 7.62
CA SER A 2 -28.90 1.74 7.48
C SER A 2 -28.39 1.47 6.07
N SER A 3 -28.35 2.49 5.22
CA SER A 3 -27.70 2.40 3.93
C SER A 3 -26.21 2.26 4.18
N GLU A 4 -25.66 1.05 4.05
CA GLU A 4 -24.22 0.84 3.94
C GLU A 4 -23.72 1.70 2.79
N LEU A 5 -23.00 2.78 3.12
CA LEU A 5 -22.31 3.64 2.17
C LEU A 5 -21.18 2.82 1.54
N THR A 6 -21.52 2.03 0.52
CA THR A 6 -20.52 1.35 -0.31
C THR A 6 -19.81 2.42 -1.10
N ILE A 7 -18.59 2.77 -0.67
CA ILE A 7 -17.77 3.75 -1.34
C ILE A 7 -17.29 3.12 -2.66
N LYS A 8 -17.69 3.72 -3.78
CA LYS A 8 -17.38 3.22 -5.13
C LYS A 8 -15.87 3.02 -5.29
N ASN A 9 -15.47 1.88 -5.86
CA ASN A 9 -14.07 1.50 -6.09
C ASN A 9 -13.22 1.33 -4.82
N ARG A 10 -13.86 0.98 -3.68
CA ARG A 10 -13.19 0.63 -2.43
C ARG A 10 -13.69 -0.72 -1.95
N GLY A 11 -12.80 -1.53 -1.39
CA GLY A 11 -13.18 -2.87 -0.92
C GLY A 11 -13.26 -2.99 0.60
N ALA A 12 -12.69 -2.05 1.36
CA ALA A 12 -12.93 -1.94 2.79
C ALA A 12 -14.28 -1.28 3.08
N LEU A 13 -15.10 -1.98 3.88
CA LEU A 13 -16.38 -1.45 4.38
C LEU A 13 -16.21 -0.54 5.60
N SER A 14 -15.03 -0.57 6.23
CA SER A 14 -14.71 0.22 7.42
C SER A 14 -13.23 0.58 7.46
N ASN A 15 -12.89 1.58 8.28
CA ASN A 15 -11.51 1.98 8.56
C ASN A 15 -11.16 1.66 10.02
N PRO A 16 -11.02 0.37 10.39
CA PRO A 16 -10.73 -0.01 11.76
C PRO A 16 -9.36 0.52 12.16
N GLN A 17 -9.20 0.83 13.43
CA GLN A 17 -7.95 1.36 13.93
C GLN A 17 -6.75 0.40 13.68
N GLY A 18 -5.57 0.97 13.42
CA GLY A 18 -4.34 0.22 13.27
C GLY A 18 -4.02 -0.61 14.53
N ARG A 19 -3.54 -1.85 14.33
CA ARG A 19 -3.25 -2.82 15.42
C ARG A 19 -2.34 -2.27 16.53
N PHE A 20 -1.48 -1.30 16.21
CA PHE A 20 -0.45 -0.77 17.12
C PHE A 20 -0.77 0.65 17.62
N GLU A 21 -1.93 1.20 17.26
CA GLU A 21 -2.32 2.53 17.72
C GLU A 21 -2.71 2.52 19.20
N LYS A 22 -2.37 3.62 19.91
CA LYS A 22 -2.63 3.76 21.35
C LYS A 22 -3.88 4.59 21.68
N ILE A 23 -4.43 5.34 20.73
CA ILE A 23 -5.47 6.35 20.95
C ILE A 23 -6.66 6.07 20.04
N SER A 24 -7.76 5.53 20.57
CA SER A 24 -8.96 5.25 19.77
C SER A 24 -9.87 6.46 19.61
N HIS A 25 -10.45 6.62 18.43
CA HIS A 25 -11.45 7.64 18.12
C HIS A 25 -12.79 6.98 17.82
N GLU A 26 -13.87 7.51 18.41
CA GLU A 26 -15.25 7.09 18.14
C GLU A 26 -16.03 8.26 17.57
N SER A 27 -16.84 8.01 16.54
CA SER A 27 -17.77 9.00 16.03
C SER A 27 -18.96 9.13 16.97
N PHE A 28 -19.19 10.32 17.50
CA PHE A 28 -20.36 10.64 18.30
C PHE A 28 -21.30 11.55 17.50
N ASP A 29 -22.61 11.34 17.65
CA ASP A 29 -23.63 12.23 17.11
C ASP A 29 -23.75 13.45 18.02
N ASP A 30 -23.21 14.57 17.58
CA ASP A 30 -23.21 15.84 18.31
C ASP A 30 -24.53 16.62 18.15
N GLY A 31 -25.55 16.03 17.52
CA GLY A 31 -26.87 16.63 17.34
C GLY A 31 -26.94 17.68 16.25
N TRP A 32 -25.87 17.85 15.48
CA TRP A 32 -25.87 18.69 14.28
C TRP A 32 -26.34 17.85 13.09
N GLU A 33 -27.50 18.21 12.54
CA GLU A 33 -27.94 17.65 11.25
C GLU A 33 -26.93 18.06 10.18
N ARG A 34 -26.03 17.14 9.84
CA ARG A 34 -25.28 17.26 8.59
C ARG A 34 -26.29 17.10 7.48
N GLU A 35 -26.58 18.19 6.78
CA GLU A 35 -27.11 18.12 5.43
C GLU A 35 -26.27 17.06 4.70
N LEU A 36 -26.94 16.05 4.16
CA LEU A 36 -26.33 14.96 3.38
C LEU A 36 -25.80 15.51 2.05
N GLU A 37 -24.96 16.54 2.11
CA GLU A 37 -24.06 16.86 1.02
C GLU A 37 -23.20 15.63 0.79
N ALA A 38 -23.29 15.08 -0.42
CA ALA A 38 -22.49 13.95 -0.82
C ALA A 38 -21.02 14.31 -0.58
N LEU A 39 -20.39 13.63 0.38
CA LEU A 39 -18.96 13.80 0.63
C LEU A 39 -18.20 13.62 -0.69
N PRO A 40 -17.16 14.42 -0.93
CA PRO A 40 -16.35 14.25 -2.14
C PRO A 40 -15.80 12.82 -2.21
N PRO A 41 -15.60 12.27 -3.42
CA PRO A 41 -14.99 10.95 -3.57
C PRO A 41 -13.68 10.84 -2.79
N LEU A 42 -13.46 9.71 -2.11
CA LEU A 42 -12.23 9.48 -1.36
C LEU A 42 -11.00 9.51 -2.28
N GLU A 43 -10.19 10.55 -2.11
CA GLU A 43 -8.95 10.75 -2.85
C GLU A 43 -7.86 9.76 -2.41
N THR A 44 -6.99 9.39 -3.35
CA THR A 44 -5.80 8.58 -3.08
C THR A 44 -4.56 9.47 -3.03
N PHE A 45 -3.84 9.41 -1.91
CA PHE A 45 -2.62 10.15 -1.63
C PHE A 45 -1.39 9.26 -1.79
N LEU A 46 -0.32 9.83 -2.35
CA LEU A 46 0.96 9.16 -2.54
C LEU A 46 2.01 9.73 -1.57
N TYR A 47 2.69 8.84 -0.84
CA TYR A 47 3.68 9.22 0.17
C TYR A 47 5.06 8.61 -0.12
N PRO A 48 6.15 9.38 -0.08
CA PRO A 48 7.49 8.81 -0.18
C PRO A 48 7.82 7.96 1.06
N GLU A 49 8.33 6.75 0.87
CA GLU A 49 8.91 5.87 1.89
C GLU A 49 10.38 5.64 1.58
N SER A 50 11.24 5.82 2.59
CA SER A 50 12.65 5.46 2.48
C SER A 50 12.86 3.98 2.82
N ALA A 51 13.62 3.27 2.00
CA ALA A 51 13.96 1.87 2.23
C ALA A 51 15.48 1.68 2.20
N ARG A 52 15.99 0.81 3.09
CA ARG A 52 17.42 0.42 3.08
C ARG A 52 17.74 -0.60 2.00
N THR A 53 16.77 -1.47 1.69
CA THR A 53 16.85 -2.52 0.67
C THR A 53 15.53 -2.61 -0.10
N ILE A 54 15.61 -3.05 -1.35
CA ILE A 54 14.43 -3.21 -2.21
C ILE A 54 13.96 -4.67 -2.33
N ILE A 55 14.88 -5.62 -2.19
CA ILE A 55 14.59 -7.07 -2.26
C ILE A 55 14.21 -7.58 -0.86
N SER A 56 12.96 -8.00 -0.72
CA SER A 56 12.48 -8.77 0.41
C SER A 56 12.74 -10.26 0.17
N ARG A 57 13.19 -10.97 1.21
CA ARG A 57 13.48 -12.40 1.16
C ARG A 57 12.59 -13.14 2.13
N ASN A 58 12.13 -14.32 1.75
CA ASN A 58 11.38 -15.22 2.62
C ASN A 58 11.93 -16.64 2.50
N GLN A 59 11.70 -17.45 3.54
CA GLN A 59 12.16 -18.84 3.65
C GLN A 59 10.98 -19.77 3.95
N SER A 60 9.74 -19.32 3.69
CA SER A 60 8.57 -20.12 3.97
C SER A 60 8.50 -21.26 2.95
N PRO A 61 8.33 -22.52 3.39
CA PRO A 61 8.15 -23.64 2.47
C PRO A 61 6.83 -23.54 1.67
N ASP A 62 5.89 -22.74 2.16
CA ASP A 62 4.55 -22.58 1.58
C ASP A 62 4.51 -21.50 0.49
N ILE A 63 5.59 -20.74 0.29
CA ILE A 63 5.68 -19.63 -0.67
C ILE A 63 6.63 -20.03 -1.79
N GLY A 64 6.09 -20.16 -3.01
CA GLY A 64 6.82 -20.61 -4.20
C GLY A 64 7.88 -19.63 -4.75
N PHE A 65 8.26 -18.60 -4.01
CA PHE A 65 9.32 -17.67 -4.38
C PHE A 65 10.16 -17.33 -3.16
N GLU A 66 11.46 -17.17 -3.33
CA GLU A 66 12.35 -16.76 -2.24
C GLU A 66 12.50 -15.23 -2.15
N GLN A 67 12.42 -14.55 -3.30
CA GLN A 67 12.74 -13.12 -3.42
C GLN A 67 11.57 -12.36 -4.02
N SER A 68 11.30 -11.17 -3.48
CA SER A 68 10.30 -10.26 -4.04
C SER A 68 10.72 -8.80 -3.96
N ILE A 69 10.16 -7.99 -4.87
CA ILE A 69 10.27 -6.54 -4.86
C ILE A 69 8.87 -5.96 -4.73
N ASN A 70 8.68 -5.08 -3.76
CA ASN A 70 7.44 -4.33 -3.54
C ASN A 70 7.77 -2.84 -3.56
N PRO A 71 7.60 -2.14 -4.70
CA PRO A 71 7.91 -0.72 -4.83
C PRO A 71 6.94 0.18 -4.08
N TYR A 72 5.71 -0.27 -3.89
CA TYR A 72 4.66 0.47 -3.19
C TYR A 72 4.34 -0.15 -1.83
N ARG A 73 3.50 0.48 -1.00
CA ARG A 73 2.76 -0.06 0.15
C ARG A 73 1.36 0.52 0.13
N GLY A 74 0.33 -0.32 0.16
CA GLY A 74 -1.05 0.10 -0.15
C GLY A 74 -1.44 -0.25 -1.57
N CYS A 75 -2.73 -0.25 -1.86
CA CYS A 75 -3.27 -0.63 -3.16
C CYS A 75 -4.69 -0.09 -3.36
N GLU A 76 -4.90 0.69 -4.42
CA GLU A 76 -6.21 1.25 -4.78
C GLU A 76 -7.27 0.21 -5.18
N HIS A 77 -6.85 -1.02 -5.54
CA HIS A 77 -7.79 -2.10 -5.83
C HIS A 77 -8.62 -2.43 -4.59
N GLY A 78 -7.98 -2.36 -3.42
CA GLY A 78 -8.68 -2.59 -2.17
C GLY A 78 -9.31 -3.97 -2.02
N CYS A 79 -8.75 -5.06 -2.58
CA CYS A 79 -9.32 -6.39 -2.34
C CYS A 79 -9.48 -6.64 -0.83
N ILE A 80 -10.70 -6.92 -0.35
CA ILE A 80 -10.96 -7.06 1.08
C ILE A 80 -10.13 -8.19 1.72
N TYR A 81 -9.85 -9.24 0.93
CA TYR A 81 -9.02 -10.38 1.33
C TYR A 81 -7.52 -10.20 0.99
N CYS A 82 -7.07 -8.97 0.73
CA CYS A 82 -5.67 -8.73 0.41
C CYS A 82 -4.79 -8.96 1.63
N TYR A 83 -3.91 -9.96 1.54
CA TYR A 83 -3.01 -10.33 2.62
C TYR A 83 -2.02 -9.22 3.02
N ALA A 84 -1.82 -8.21 2.17
CA ALA A 84 -0.92 -7.10 2.46
C ALA A 84 -1.56 -5.97 3.28
N ARG A 85 -2.88 -5.99 3.53
CA ARG A 85 -3.57 -5.01 4.37
C ARG A 85 -2.94 -4.80 5.75
N PRO A 86 -2.53 -5.85 6.49
CA PRO A 86 -1.86 -5.68 7.79
C PRO A 86 -0.54 -4.89 7.71
N SER A 87 0.04 -4.71 6.52
CA SER A 87 1.28 -3.93 6.38
C SER A 87 1.10 -2.44 6.69
N HIS A 88 -0.12 -1.90 6.61
CA HIS A 88 -0.44 -0.52 6.98
C HIS A 88 -0.47 -0.27 8.48
N ALA A 89 -0.78 -1.31 9.26
CA ALA A 89 -0.76 -1.20 10.72
C ALA A 89 0.64 -0.83 11.24
N TYR A 90 1.73 -1.26 10.57
CA TYR A 90 3.11 -0.93 10.98
C TYR A 90 3.51 0.53 10.77
N VAL A 91 2.68 1.32 10.08
CA VAL A 91 2.87 2.76 9.91
C VAL A 91 1.73 3.53 10.58
N ASP A 92 1.11 2.93 11.60
CA ASP A 92 0.01 3.49 12.38
C ASP A 92 -1.17 3.96 11.50
N LEU A 93 -1.45 3.18 10.45
CA LEU A 93 -2.59 3.39 9.56
C LEU A 93 -3.53 2.18 9.59
N SER A 94 -4.80 2.45 9.32
CA SER A 94 -5.80 1.41 9.21
C SER A 94 -5.46 0.42 8.08
N PRO A 95 -5.64 -0.89 8.29
CA PRO A 95 -5.64 -1.88 7.21
C PRO A 95 -6.90 -1.80 6.33
N GLY A 96 -7.86 -0.93 6.65
CA GLY A 96 -9.12 -0.69 5.93
C GLY A 96 -8.97 0.30 4.79
N LEU A 97 -9.65 1.45 4.88
CA LEU A 97 -9.64 2.48 3.84
C LEU A 97 -8.26 3.14 3.68
N ASP A 98 -7.47 3.31 4.75
CA ASP A 98 -6.13 3.90 4.62
C ASP A 98 -5.20 3.04 3.75
N PHE A 99 -5.41 1.72 3.69
CA PHE A 99 -4.67 0.84 2.76
C PHE A 99 -4.94 1.18 1.28
N GLU A 100 -6.12 1.70 0.99
CA GLU A 100 -6.61 1.97 -0.36
C GLU A 100 -6.36 3.42 -0.79
N THR A 101 -6.36 4.34 0.19
CA THR A 101 -6.24 5.79 -0.03
C THR A 101 -4.86 6.35 0.30
N ARG A 102 -4.04 5.68 1.11
CA ARG A 102 -2.69 6.16 1.47
C ARG A 102 -1.64 5.18 0.95
N ILE A 103 -1.13 5.44 -0.26
CA ILE A 103 -0.17 4.56 -0.91
C ILE A 103 1.23 5.13 -0.74
N PHE A 104 2.13 4.36 -0.14
CA PHE A 104 3.54 4.72 -0.03
C PHE A 104 4.32 4.19 -1.23
N TYR A 105 5.32 4.91 -1.70
CA TYR A 105 6.24 4.47 -2.73
C TYR A 105 7.68 4.56 -2.25
N LYS A 106 8.47 3.53 -2.54
CA LYS A 106 9.89 3.49 -2.16
C LYS A 106 10.70 4.42 -3.05
N VAL A 107 11.21 5.50 -2.46
CA VAL A 107 12.08 6.45 -3.15
C VAL A 107 13.39 5.74 -3.53
N GLY A 108 13.86 5.97 -4.76
CA GLY A 108 15.12 5.41 -5.24
C GLY A 108 15.12 3.89 -5.41
N ALA A 109 13.95 3.28 -5.65
CA ALA A 109 13.82 1.82 -5.76
C ALA A 109 14.76 1.20 -6.82
N ALA A 110 14.99 1.89 -7.94
CA ALA A 110 15.89 1.44 -9.01
C ALA A 110 17.36 1.48 -8.57
N GLU A 111 17.77 2.55 -7.87
CA GLU A 111 19.11 2.73 -7.32
C GLU A 111 19.39 1.69 -6.24
N LEU A 112 18.42 1.44 -5.37
CA LEU A 112 18.48 0.39 -4.36
C LEU A 112 18.60 -0.99 -5.00
N LEU A 113 17.87 -1.26 -6.09
CA LEU A 113 17.97 -2.53 -6.82
C LEU A 113 19.36 -2.68 -7.42
N ARG A 114 19.84 -1.67 -8.13
CA ARG A 114 21.17 -1.65 -8.75
C ARG A 114 22.26 -1.89 -7.70
N LYS A 115 22.18 -1.22 -6.55
CA LYS A 115 23.11 -1.41 -5.43
C LYS A 115 23.07 -2.83 -4.88
N GLU A 116 21.89 -3.44 -4.80
CA GLU A 116 21.71 -4.78 -4.24
C GLU A 116 22.26 -5.87 -5.18
N ILE A 117 21.97 -5.80 -6.47
CA ILE A 117 22.39 -6.80 -7.46
C ILE A 117 23.88 -6.69 -7.83
N ASN A 118 24.49 -5.52 -7.62
CA ASN A 118 25.93 -5.29 -7.88
C ASN A 118 26.85 -5.71 -6.72
N LYS A 119 26.31 -6.26 -5.62
CA LYS A 119 27.15 -6.78 -4.53
C LYS A 119 27.96 -7.98 -5.02
N ALA A 120 29.24 -8.04 -4.67
CA ALA A 120 30.15 -9.12 -5.11
C ALA A 120 29.65 -10.54 -4.78
N GLY A 121 28.88 -10.71 -3.70
CA GLY A 121 28.27 -11.98 -3.29
C GLY A 121 26.83 -12.18 -3.75
N TYR A 122 26.30 -11.34 -4.66
CA TYR A 122 24.93 -11.47 -5.12
C TYR A 122 24.76 -12.73 -5.98
N GLN A 123 23.83 -13.60 -5.58
CA GLN A 123 23.41 -14.74 -6.38
C GLN A 123 22.12 -14.40 -7.12
N CYS A 124 22.15 -14.51 -8.44
CA CYS A 124 20.97 -14.29 -9.27
C CYS A 124 19.94 -15.39 -9.00
N LYS A 125 18.73 -14.97 -8.59
CA LYS A 125 17.58 -15.84 -8.40
C LYS A 125 16.34 -15.17 -9.00
N PRO A 126 15.27 -15.92 -9.33
CA PRO A 126 14.01 -15.33 -9.75
C PRO A 126 13.46 -14.38 -8.66
N ILE A 127 13.01 -13.20 -9.09
CA ILE A 127 12.42 -12.19 -8.20
C ILE A 127 10.99 -11.93 -8.64
N VAL A 128 10.05 -12.10 -7.71
CA VAL A 128 8.65 -11.75 -7.93
C VAL A 128 8.43 -10.26 -7.69
N ILE A 129 7.86 -9.56 -8.65
CA ILE A 129 7.51 -8.15 -8.51
C ILE A 129 6.04 -8.04 -8.13
N GLY A 130 5.74 -7.26 -7.08
CA GLY A 130 4.37 -7.04 -6.61
C GLY A 130 3.79 -8.25 -5.88
N ALA A 131 4.63 -9.08 -5.26
CA ALA A 131 4.19 -10.28 -4.56
C ALA A 131 3.04 -10.03 -3.58
N GLY A 132 2.90 -8.81 -3.02
CA GLY A 132 1.78 -8.43 -2.15
C GLY A 132 0.99 -7.20 -2.57
N LYS A 133 1.18 -6.64 -3.76
CA LYS A 133 0.62 -5.33 -4.15
C LYS A 133 0.27 -5.31 -5.63
N ASN A 134 -0.64 -4.45 -6.04
CA ASN A 134 -0.98 -4.30 -7.45
C ASN A 134 0.26 -3.93 -8.28
N THR A 135 0.66 -4.86 -9.13
CA THR A 135 1.68 -4.65 -10.17
C THR A 135 1.21 -3.64 -11.24
N PHE A 136 -0.09 -3.38 -11.35
CA PHE A 136 -0.66 -2.41 -12.30
C PHE A 136 -0.15 -0.97 -12.12
N PHE A 137 0.18 -0.55 -10.89
CA PHE A 137 0.74 0.80 -10.65
C PHE A 137 2.19 0.95 -11.12
N ILE A 138 2.89 -0.15 -11.43
CA ILE A 138 4.27 -0.13 -11.93
C ILE A 138 4.32 0.35 -13.39
N ILE A 139 3.26 0.14 -14.18
CA ILE A 139 3.30 0.46 -15.62
C ILE A 139 3.15 1.97 -15.88
N ASN A 140 2.38 2.70 -15.05
CA ASN A 140 2.17 4.14 -15.25
C ASN A 140 3.28 5.03 -14.65
N ILE A 141 3.88 4.66 -13.52
CA ILE A 141 4.94 5.49 -12.89
C ILE A 141 6.32 5.28 -13.51
N VAL A 142 6.62 4.10 -14.08
CA VAL A 142 7.86 3.92 -14.87
C VAL A 142 7.89 4.88 -16.06
N SER A 143 6.74 5.23 -16.63
CA SER A 143 6.63 6.28 -17.68
C SER A 143 6.80 7.71 -17.15
N ILE A 144 6.47 7.97 -15.89
CA ILE A 144 6.62 9.31 -15.27
C ILE A 144 8.07 9.56 -14.85
N SER A 145 8.75 8.56 -14.28
CA SER A 145 10.16 8.69 -13.92
C SER A 145 11.10 8.74 -15.12
N PHE A 146 10.74 8.15 -16.27
CA PHE A 146 11.54 8.28 -17.50
C PHE A 146 11.44 9.66 -18.16
N LYS A 147 10.38 10.42 -17.87
CA LYS A 147 10.13 11.75 -18.44
C LYS A 147 10.77 12.91 -17.66
N LEU A 148 11.39 12.63 -16.52
CA LEU A 148 12.12 13.61 -15.71
C LEU A 148 13.65 13.55 -15.91
N TYR A 149 14.14 12.68 -16.80
CA TYR A 149 15.55 12.54 -17.15
C TYR A 149 15.85 12.81 -18.64
N HIS A 150 14.94 13.49 -19.35
CA HIS A 150 15.16 14.02 -20.68
C HIS A 150 14.62 15.44 -20.81
#